data_AF-A0A2V5UY06-F1
#
_entry.id   AF-A0A2V5UY06-F1
#
_cell.length_a   1.000
_cell.length_b   1.000
_cell.length_c   1.000
_cell.angle_alpha   90.00
_cell.angle_beta   90.00
_cell.angle_gamma   90.00
#
_symmetry.space_group_name_H-M   'P 1'
#
loop_
_entity.id
_entity.type
_entity.pdbx_description
1 polymer ?
#
loop_
_entity_poly.entity_id
_entity_poly.type
_entity_poly.pdbx_seq_one_letter_code
_entity_poly.pdbx_strand_id
1 'polypeptide(L)'
;KGAKKLAEFGIDLLDVRLKRVNYNPDVLDRIYQRMISERRQIAQRFRSEGEGEAARIAGQKERDLNEIQSTAYRQVQQIRGEADAKATEIYAQAYTQNPHAADFYNFLKSMDIYRKVLTKDATLVLSTDSDLFNLLKRASAKPSNAPPAR
;
A
#
# COMPACT_ATOMS: atom_id res chain seq x y z
N LYS A 1 46.03 35.59 -48.30
CA LYS A 1 47.28 36.26 -48.75
C LYS A 1 48.11 35.43 -49.77
N GLY A 2 47.96 34.11 -49.86
CA GLY A 2 48.72 33.28 -50.83
C GLY A 2 48.32 33.45 -52.31
N ALA A 3 47.02 33.57 -52.61
CA ALA A 3 46.51 33.68 -53.98
C ALA A 3 47.10 34.87 -54.77
N LYS A 4 47.30 36.02 -54.11
CA LYS A 4 47.85 37.24 -54.74
C LYS A 4 49.31 37.09 -55.20
N LYS A 5 50.11 36.25 -54.54
CA LYS A 5 51.51 36.00 -54.90
C LYS A 5 51.67 34.96 -56.01
N LEU A 6 50.66 34.13 -56.25
CA LEU A 6 50.68 33.06 -57.28
C LEU A 6 50.22 33.59 -58.65
N ALA A 7 49.39 34.64 -58.66
CA ALA A 7 48.94 35.33 -59.86
C ALA A 7 50.10 36.00 -60.66
N GLU A 8 51.14 36.49 -59.98
CA GLU A 8 52.35 37.05 -60.61
C GLU A 8 53.16 35.99 -61.40
N PHE A 9 52.95 34.71 -61.11
CA PHE A 9 53.58 33.57 -61.81
C PHE A 9 52.65 32.89 -62.83
N GLY A 10 51.45 33.43 -63.08
CA GLY A 10 50.46 32.83 -64.00
C GLY A 10 49.81 31.54 -63.49
N ILE A 11 49.81 31.31 -62.17
CA ILE A 11 49.25 30.11 -61.54
C ILE A 11 47.88 30.43 -60.93
N ASP A 12 46.83 29.74 -61.40
CA ASP A 12 45.47 29.84 -60.83
C ASP A 12 45.26 28.86 -59.67
N LEU A 13 44.85 29.40 -58.51
CA LEU A 13 44.56 28.64 -57.31
C LEU A 13 43.09 28.22 -57.28
N LEU A 14 42.81 26.93 -57.50
CA LEU A 14 41.44 26.38 -57.52
C LEU A 14 40.88 26.04 -56.12
N ASP A 15 41.67 25.39 -55.26
CA ASP A 15 41.25 24.96 -53.92
C ASP A 15 42.46 24.71 -53.00
N VAL A 16 42.30 24.91 -51.69
CA VAL A 16 43.32 24.67 -50.66
C VAL A 16 42.78 23.64 -49.67
N ARG A 17 43.40 22.46 -49.65
CA ARG A 17 43.09 21.40 -48.69
C ARG A 17 44.27 21.11 -47.79
N LEU A 18 43.97 20.86 -46.52
CA LEU A 18 44.94 20.32 -45.58
C LEU A 18 45.25 18.87 -45.97
N LYS A 19 46.49 18.60 -46.38
CA LYS A 19 46.95 17.27 -46.76
C LYS A 19 47.25 16.39 -45.55
N ARG A 20 47.83 16.97 -44.49
CA ARG A 20 48.14 16.30 -43.21
C ARG A 20 48.35 17.34 -42.12
N VAL A 21 47.87 17.05 -40.91
CA VAL A 21 48.21 17.82 -39.71
C VAL A 21 49.07 16.91 -38.84
N ASN A 22 50.35 17.28 -38.65
CA ASN A 22 51.23 16.56 -37.74
C ASN A 22 51.16 17.22 -36.37
N TYR A 23 50.74 16.46 -35.36
CA TYR A 23 50.77 16.86 -33.96
C TYR A 23 51.92 16.18 -33.24
N ASN A 24 52.46 16.82 -32.20
CA ASN A 24 53.42 16.17 -31.31
C ASN A 24 52.69 15.05 -30.53
N PRO A 25 53.16 13.78 -30.59
CA PRO A 25 52.53 12.67 -29.88
C PRO A 25 52.36 12.95 -28.37
N ASP A 26 53.30 13.63 -27.72
CA ASP A 26 53.23 13.96 -26.28
C ASP A 26 52.10 14.95 -25.92
N VAL A 27 51.62 15.71 -26.91
CA VAL A 27 50.50 16.65 -26.75
C VAL A 27 49.18 15.93 -26.98
N LEU A 28 49.14 14.99 -27.93
CA LEU A 28 47.94 14.18 -28.21
C LEU A 28 47.52 13.37 -26.98
N ASP A 29 48.46 12.69 -26.33
CA ASP A 29 48.15 11.89 -25.14
C ASP A 29 47.55 12.71 -24.01
N ARG A 30 48.08 13.93 -23.77
CA ARG A 30 47.53 14.86 -22.77
C ARG A 30 46.12 15.32 -23.12
N ILE A 31 45.83 15.59 -24.39
CA ILE A 31 44.48 15.97 -24.84
C ILE A 31 43.52 14.79 -24.67
N TYR A 32 43.91 13.57 -25.03
CA TYR A 32 43.09 12.37 -24.82
C TYR A 32 42.77 12.14 -23.34
N GLN A 33 43.77 12.24 -22.46
CA GLN A 33 43.54 12.10 -21.02
C GLN A 33 42.57 13.15 -20.48
N ARG A 34 42.70 14.41 -20.92
CA ARG A 34 41.77 15.47 -20.57
C ARG A 34 40.34 15.17 -21.06
N MET A 35 40.19 14.77 -22.32
CA MET A 35 38.88 14.42 -22.89
C MET A 35 38.23 13.26 -22.13
N ILE A 36 39.00 12.23 -21.76
CA ILE A 36 38.50 11.10 -20.97
C ILE A 36 38.03 11.57 -19.59
N SER A 37 38.81 12.44 -18.92
CA SER A 37 38.45 12.99 -17.61
C SER A 37 37.17 13.83 -17.68
N GLU A 38 37.06 14.73 -18.65
CA GLU A 38 35.85 15.55 -18.87
C GLU A 38 34.63 14.67 -19.17
N ARG A 39 34.78 13.64 -20.02
CA ARG A 39 33.70 12.68 -20.31
C ARG A 39 33.27 11.90 -19.07
N ARG A 40 34.22 11.46 -18.24
CA ARG A 40 33.93 10.78 -16.97
C ARG A 40 33.18 11.70 -16.00
N GLN A 41 33.59 12.95 -15.90
CA GLN A 41 32.94 13.94 -15.04
C GLN A 41 31.49 14.20 -15.48
N ILE A 42 31.26 14.36 -16.79
CA ILE A 42 29.91 14.53 -17.35
C ILE A 42 29.05 13.29 -17.07
N ALA A 43 29.58 12.08 -17.31
CA ALA A 43 28.86 10.83 -17.04
C ALA A 43 28.55 10.65 -15.56
N GLN A 44 29.45 11.07 -14.66
CA GLN A 44 29.21 11.01 -13.22
C GLN A 44 28.13 12.00 -12.79
N ARG A 45 28.14 13.22 -13.33
CA ARG A 45 27.07 14.21 -13.09
C ARG A 45 25.71 13.64 -13.49
N PHE A 46 25.57 13.10 -14.70
CA PHE A 46 24.30 12.53 -15.16
C PHE A 46 23.86 11.33 -14.33
N ARG A 47 24.79 10.48 -13.87
CA ARG A 47 24.46 9.37 -12.96
C ARG A 47 23.93 9.89 -11.63
N SER A 48 24.61 10.86 -11.02
CA SER A 48 24.17 11.43 -9.75
C SER A 48 22.84 12.18 -9.86
N GLU A 49 22.60 12.89 -10.96
CA GLU A 49 21.30 13.52 -11.24
C GLU A 49 20.20 12.47 -11.41
N GLY A 50 20.47 11.39 -12.16
CA GLY A 50 19.53 10.28 -12.33
C GLY A 50 19.22 9.55 -11.02
N GLU A 51 20.22 9.28 -10.19
CA GLU A 51 20.06 8.69 -8.86
C GLU A 51 19.23 9.59 -7.94
N GLY A 52 19.50 10.91 -7.94
CA GLY A 52 18.73 11.88 -7.17
C GLY A 52 17.26 11.94 -7.58
N GLU A 53 17.00 11.97 -8.88
CA GLU A 53 15.64 11.99 -9.41
C GLU A 53 14.89 10.68 -9.14
N ALA A 54 15.56 9.53 -9.28
CA ALA A 54 15.00 8.23 -8.93
C ALA A 54 14.64 8.15 -7.45
N ALA A 55 15.52 8.62 -6.56
CA ALA A 55 15.25 8.68 -5.12
C ALA A 55 14.07 9.62 -4.79
N ARG A 56 13.98 10.76 -5.48
CA ARG A 56 12.86 11.71 -5.34
C ARG A 56 11.53 11.06 -5.73
N ILE A 57 11.49 10.39 -6.87
CA ILE A 57 10.28 9.70 -7.37
C ILE A 57 9.88 8.56 -6.42
N ALA A 58 10.86 7.75 -5.96
CA ALA A 58 10.60 6.68 -5.01
C ALA A 58 10.04 7.20 -3.69
N GLY A 59 10.64 8.26 -3.14
CA GLY A 59 10.17 8.88 -1.89
C GLY A 59 8.80 9.58 -2.02
N GLN A 60 8.46 10.12 -3.19
CA GLN A 60 7.10 10.63 -3.44
C GLN A 60 6.10 9.47 -3.51
N LYS A 61 6.41 8.43 -4.27
CA LYS A 61 5.55 7.23 -4.39
C LYS A 61 5.24 6.61 -3.03
N GLU A 62 6.24 6.48 -2.16
CA GLU A 62 6.05 5.90 -0.84
C GLU A 62 5.19 6.78 0.06
N ARG A 63 5.37 8.10 0.02
CA ARG A 63 4.50 9.05 0.73
C ARG A 63 3.05 8.96 0.25
N ASP A 64 2.83 8.94 -1.06
CA ASP A 64 1.49 8.85 -1.65
C ASP A 64 0.80 7.54 -1.26
N LEU A 65 1.53 6.41 -1.30
CA LEU A 65 0.99 5.11 -0.86
C LEU A 65 0.59 5.14 0.62
N ASN A 66 1.45 5.68 1.48
CA ASN A 66 1.17 5.78 2.91
C ASN A 66 -0.04 6.68 3.18
N GLU A 67 -0.19 7.78 2.44
CA GLU A 67 -1.33 8.68 2.56
C GLU A 67 -2.64 7.99 2.12
N ILE A 68 -2.63 7.32 0.97
CA ILE A 68 -3.79 6.57 0.46
C ILE A 68 -4.21 5.48 1.45
N GLN A 69 -3.25 4.69 1.96
CA GLN A 69 -3.54 3.64 2.92
C GLN A 69 -4.08 4.20 4.25
N SER A 70 -3.48 5.28 4.75
CA SER A 70 -3.89 5.90 6.01
C SER A 70 -5.28 6.53 5.90
N THR A 71 -5.58 7.19 4.79
CA THR A 71 -6.91 7.78 4.54
C THR A 71 -7.98 6.71 4.37
N ALA A 72 -7.70 5.68 3.58
CA ALA A 72 -8.60 4.53 3.43
C ALA A 72 -8.85 3.83 4.78
N TYR A 73 -7.80 3.59 5.57
CA TYR A 73 -7.93 2.97 6.89
C TYR A 73 -8.79 3.83 7.83
N ARG A 74 -8.54 5.15 7.87
CA ARG A 74 -9.34 6.10 8.66
C ARG A 74 -10.82 6.03 8.27
N GLN A 75 -11.13 6.04 6.97
CA GLN A 75 -12.50 5.95 6.47
C GLN A 75 -13.17 4.64 6.87
N VAL A 76 -12.46 3.51 6.75
CA VAL A 76 -12.99 2.20 7.18
C VAL A 76 -13.31 2.20 8.68
N GLN A 77 -12.42 2.73 9.51
CA GLN A 77 -12.64 2.80 10.95
C GLN A 77 -13.81 3.73 11.31
N GLN A 78 -13.94 4.87 10.63
CA GLN A 78 -15.07 5.77 10.82
C GLN A 78 -16.39 5.10 10.45
N ILE A 79 -16.48 4.47 9.27
CA ILE A 79 -17.70 3.78 8.82
C ILE A 79 -18.07 2.65 9.78
N ARG A 80 -17.08 1.86 10.24
CA ARG A 80 -17.33 0.81 11.23
C ARG A 80 -17.82 1.37 12.55
N GLY A 81 -17.18 2.43 13.07
CA GLY A 81 -17.61 3.10 14.30
C GLY A 81 -19.04 3.65 14.21
N GLU A 82 -19.39 4.30 13.09
CA GLU A 82 -20.75 4.79 12.84
C GLU A 82 -21.76 3.65 12.71
N ALA A 83 -21.40 2.55 12.05
CA ALA A 83 -22.25 1.38 11.91
C ALA A 83 -22.48 0.69 13.26
N ASP A 84 -21.43 0.50 14.07
CA ASP A 84 -21.51 -0.11 15.39
C ASP A 84 -22.32 0.76 16.36
N ALA A 85 -22.15 2.09 16.30
CA ALA A 85 -22.96 3.02 17.08
C ALA A 85 -24.45 2.91 16.72
N LYS A 86 -24.79 2.93 15.43
CA LYS A 86 -26.18 2.77 14.96
C LYS A 86 -26.75 1.41 15.32
N ALA A 87 -25.98 0.33 15.18
CA ALA A 87 -26.42 -1.01 15.55
C ALA A 87 -26.71 -1.08 17.05
N THR A 88 -25.82 -0.53 17.88
CA THR A 88 -26.00 -0.48 19.34
C THR A 88 -27.21 0.35 19.72
N GLU A 89 -27.44 1.49 19.07
CA GLU A 89 -28.62 2.32 19.28
C GLU A 89 -29.91 1.58 18.95
N ILE A 90 -29.99 0.92 17.78
CA ILE A 90 -31.15 0.12 17.36
C ILE A 90 -31.39 -1.01 18.35
N TYR A 91 -30.33 -1.71 18.79
CA TYR A 91 -30.46 -2.76 19.79
C TYR A 91 -30.98 -2.21 21.12
N ALA A 92 -30.40 -1.13 21.64
CA ALA A 92 -30.85 -0.52 22.89
C ALA A 92 -32.32 -0.08 22.83
N GLN A 93 -32.75 0.51 21.70
CA GLN A 93 -34.14 0.88 21.46
C GLN A 93 -35.05 -0.35 21.45
N ALA A 94 -34.68 -1.42 20.73
CA ALA A 94 -35.47 -2.65 20.67
C ALA A 94 -35.58 -3.36 22.03
N TYR A 95 -34.50 -3.35 22.82
CA TYR A 95 -34.46 -3.91 24.17
C TYR A 95 -35.37 -3.16 25.16
N THR A 96 -35.49 -1.84 25.01
CA THR A 96 -36.25 -0.99 25.95
C THR A 96 -37.76 -1.05 25.71
N GLN A 97 -38.21 -1.54 24.54
CA GLN A 97 -39.64 -1.51 24.17
C GLN A 97 -40.53 -2.47 24.98
N ASN A 98 -40.04 -3.63 25.41
CA ASN A 98 -40.86 -4.61 26.13
C ASN A 98 -39.99 -5.46 27.08
N PRO A 99 -40.42 -5.70 28.34
CA PRO A 99 -39.74 -6.63 29.26
C PRO A 99 -39.42 -8.01 28.66
N HIS A 100 -40.28 -8.52 27.77
CA HIS A 100 -40.07 -9.82 27.10
C HIS A 100 -39.12 -9.76 25.90
N ALA A 101 -38.79 -8.56 25.38
CA ALA A 101 -37.88 -8.40 24.24
C ALA A 101 -36.44 -8.77 24.63
N ALA A 102 -36.05 -8.51 25.88
CA ALA A 102 -34.72 -8.86 26.38
C ALA A 102 -34.47 -10.37 26.41
N ASP A 103 -35.45 -11.12 26.94
CA ASP A 103 -35.40 -12.59 26.97
C ASP A 103 -35.38 -13.19 25.56
N PHE A 104 -36.19 -12.63 24.66
CA PHE A 104 -36.24 -13.08 23.26
C PHE A 104 -34.94 -12.83 22.50
N TYR A 105 -34.30 -11.67 22.70
CA TYR A 105 -32.99 -11.40 22.10
C TYR A 105 -31.93 -12.38 22.60
N ASN A 106 -31.85 -12.60 23.91
CA ASN A 106 -30.87 -13.51 24.50
C ASN A 106 -31.02 -14.93 23.94
N PHE A 107 -32.26 -15.37 23.73
CA PHE A 107 -32.57 -16.62 23.06
C PHE A 107 -32.08 -16.65 21.59
N LEU A 108 -32.44 -15.63 20.80
CA LEU A 108 -32.03 -15.51 19.39
C LEU A 108 -30.51 -15.49 19.23
N LYS A 109 -29.80 -14.74 20.08
CA LYS A 109 -28.35 -14.65 20.08
C LYS A 109 -27.71 -15.99 20.42
N SER A 110 -28.24 -16.70 21.42
CA SER A 110 -27.77 -18.02 21.80
C SER A 110 -27.92 -19.04 20.65
N MET A 111 -29.04 -18.99 19.91
CA MET A 111 -29.26 -19.82 18.72
C MET A 111 -28.27 -19.52 17.59
N ASP A 112 -27.98 -18.24 17.33
CA ASP A 112 -26.99 -17.85 16.31
C ASP A 112 -25.56 -18.31 16.69
N ILE A 113 -25.21 -18.24 17.98
CA ILE A 113 -23.92 -18.76 18.48
C ILE A 113 -23.86 -20.28 18.32
N TYR A 114 -24.90 -21.02 18.71
CA TYR A 114 -24.93 -22.47 18.48
C TYR A 114 -24.76 -22.81 17.01
N ARG A 115 -25.41 -22.08 16.08
CA ARG A 115 -25.25 -22.31 14.64
C ARG A 115 -23.81 -22.09 14.16
N LYS A 116 -23.08 -21.12 14.72
CA LYS A 116 -21.69 -20.83 14.36
C LYS A 116 -20.70 -21.82 14.97
N VAL A 117 -20.97 -22.32 16.18
CA VAL A 117 -20.04 -23.15 16.94
C VAL A 117 -20.28 -24.64 16.72
N LEU A 118 -21.53 -25.10 16.59
CA LEU A 118 -21.86 -26.48 16.22
C LEU A 118 -21.69 -26.68 14.71
N THR A 119 -20.47 -26.96 14.28
CA THR A 119 -20.18 -27.56 12.97
C THR A 119 -20.11 -29.09 13.11
N LYS A 120 -20.22 -29.84 11.99
CA LYS A 120 -20.37 -31.31 11.98
C LYS A 120 -19.29 -32.08 12.76
N ASP A 121 -18.10 -31.49 12.94
CA ASP A 121 -16.94 -32.10 13.60
C ASP A 121 -16.52 -31.40 14.91
N ALA A 122 -17.35 -30.49 15.45
CA ALA A 122 -17.00 -29.71 16.63
C ALA A 122 -17.30 -30.48 17.93
N THR A 123 -16.25 -30.82 18.69
CA THR A 123 -16.38 -31.29 20.08
C THR A 123 -16.26 -30.10 21.02
N LEU A 124 -17.36 -29.70 21.66
CA LEU A 124 -17.43 -28.54 22.53
C LEU A 124 -17.44 -28.97 24.01
N VAL A 125 -16.42 -28.58 24.76
CA VAL A 125 -16.35 -28.80 26.22
C VAL A 125 -16.82 -27.53 26.91
N LEU A 126 -18.01 -27.58 27.51
CA LEU A 126 -18.60 -26.45 28.25
C LEU A 126 -18.65 -26.77 29.74
N SER A 127 -18.37 -25.78 30.58
CA SER A 127 -18.63 -25.87 32.01
C SER A 127 -20.13 -25.77 32.29
N THR A 128 -20.57 -26.41 33.38
CA THR A 128 -21.98 -26.49 33.79
C THR A 128 -22.61 -25.11 34.12
N ASP A 129 -21.76 -24.12 34.40
CA ASP A 129 -22.15 -22.75 34.76
C ASP A 129 -22.12 -21.77 33.58
N SER A 130 -21.85 -22.27 32.36
CA SER A 130 -21.81 -21.41 31.17
C SER A 130 -23.20 -20.96 30.74
N ASP A 131 -23.36 -19.67 30.40
CA ASP A 131 -24.60 -19.11 29.83
C ASP A 131 -25.04 -19.85 28.55
N LEU A 132 -24.08 -20.38 27.79
CA LEU A 132 -24.30 -21.22 26.63
C LEU A 132 -24.86 -22.60 26.96
N PHE A 133 -24.71 -23.13 28.18
CA PHE A 133 -25.31 -24.41 28.56
C PHE A 133 -26.66 -24.23 29.26
N ASN A 134 -26.90 -23.06 29.88
CA ASN A 134 -28.12 -22.75 30.61
C ASN A 134 -29.41 -22.89 29.78
N LEU A 135 -29.40 -22.54 28.49
CA LEU A 135 -30.56 -22.69 27.62
C LEU A 135 -30.88 -24.16 27.29
N LEU A 136 -29.85 -24.97 27.03
CA LEU A 136 -29.98 -26.41 26.80
C LEU A 136 -30.47 -27.13 28.07
N LYS A 137 -29.97 -26.70 29.23
CA LYS A 137 -30.42 -27.20 30.55
C LYS A 137 -31.89 -26.89 30.80
N ARG A 138 -32.35 -25.66 30.50
CA ARG A 138 -33.76 -25.27 30.59
C ARG A 138 -34.66 -26.08 29.65
N ALA A 139 -34.21 -26.41 28.44
CA ALA A 139 -34.94 -27.28 27.51
C ALA A 139 -35.03 -28.75 28.00
N SER A 140 -34.02 -29.24 28.73
CA SER A 140 -34.01 -30.58 29.34
C SER A 140 -34.81 -30.66 30.65
N ALA A 141 -35.25 -29.53 31.22
CA ALA A 141 -36.10 -29.51 32.40
C ALA A 141 -37.52 -29.97 32.01
N LYS A 142 -37.87 -31.18 32.41
CA LYS A 142 -39.20 -31.79 32.22
C LYS A 142 -40.31 -30.81 32.66
N PRO A 143 -41.35 -30.56 31.85
CA PRO A 143 -42.45 -29.69 32.26
C PRO A 143 -43.11 -30.31 33.49
N SER A 144 -43.03 -29.60 34.62
CA SER A 144 -43.73 -29.95 35.85
C SER A 144 -45.23 -29.66 35.68
N ASN A 145 -45.92 -30.54 34.95
CA ASN A 145 -47.37 -30.67 35.09
C ASN A 145 -47.65 -31.45 36.38
N ALA A 146 -47.73 -30.73 37.50
CA ALA A 146 -48.38 -31.21 38.71
C ALA A 146 -49.73 -30.49 38.82
N PRO A 147 -50.88 -31.19 38.87
CA PRO A 147 -52.17 -30.56 39.06
C PRO A 147 -52.21 -29.81 40.40
N PRO A 148 -52.95 -28.70 40.54
CA PRO A 148 -53.14 -28.06 41.83
C PRO A 148 -53.82 -29.06 42.78
N ALA A 149 -53.16 -29.34 43.90
CA ALA A 149 -53.76 -30.12 44.99
C ALA A 149 -55.00 -29.37 45.50
N ARG A 150 -56.11 -30.11 45.63
CA ARG A 150 -57.36 -29.65 46.24
C ARG A 150 -57.15 -29.21 47.69
#